data_AF-A0AA39D9J4-F1
#
_entry.id   AF-A0AA39D9J4-F1
#
_cell.length_a   1.000
_cell.length_b   1.000
_cell.length_c   1.000
_cell.angle_alpha   90.00
_cell.angle_beta   90.00
_cell.angle_gamma   90.00
#
_symmetry.space_group_name_H-M   'P 1'
#
loop_
_entity.id
_entity.type
_entity.pdbx_description
1 polymer ?
#
loop_
_entity_poly.entity_id
_entity_poly.type
_entity_poly.pdbx_seq_one_letter_code
_entity_poly.pdbx_strand_id
1 'polypeptide(L)'
;MRLPSSKLGYVGGNTHIISIDRGIGFLKLRSKISKLCPDIRSFFLKYRLPESDPIHGDTTNLVLITSDDDVRCMVDEYDKMDFYGQQTRLRIFVCSDNGL
;
A
#
# COMPACT_ATOMS: atom_id res chain seq x y z
N MET A 1 32.62 -6.32 9.92
CA MET A 1 31.56 -5.36 10.33
C MET A 1 30.65 -5.19 9.12
N ARG A 2 29.46 -5.81 9.10
CA ARG A 2 28.55 -5.81 7.94
C ARG A 2 27.64 -4.58 8.05
N LEU A 3 27.55 -3.79 6.99
CA LEU A 3 26.66 -2.63 6.91
C LEU A 3 25.21 -3.07 7.22
N PRO A 4 24.43 -2.31 8.01
CA PRO A 4 23.00 -2.51 8.03
C PRO A 4 22.47 -2.11 6.66
N SER A 5 22.07 -3.11 5.89
CA SER A 5 21.27 -2.95 4.70
C SER A 5 20.15 -1.95 5.00
N SER A 6 20.14 -0.82 4.32
CA SER A 6 19.02 0.10 4.15
C SER A 6 17.90 -0.56 3.33
N LYS A 7 17.58 -1.81 3.67
CA LYS A 7 16.34 -2.46 3.30
C LYS A 7 15.30 -1.74 4.12
N LEU A 8 14.25 -1.19 3.50
CA LEU A 8 13.09 -0.62 4.18
C LEU A 8 12.51 -1.68 5.13
N GLY A 9 13.09 -1.74 6.34
CA GLY A 9 12.76 -2.69 7.37
C GLY A 9 11.43 -2.25 7.92
N TYR A 10 10.42 -3.12 7.80
CA TYR A 10 9.22 -3.01 8.57
C TYR A 10 9.59 -3.15 10.05
N VAL A 11 9.83 -2.04 10.73
CA VAL A 11 10.14 -2.01 12.16
C VAL A 11 8.83 -1.76 12.91
N GLY A 12 8.22 -2.82 13.46
CA GLY A 12 7.18 -2.70 14.49
C GLY A 12 5.92 -1.93 14.10
N GLY A 13 5.48 -1.97 12.84
CA GLY A 13 4.19 -1.43 12.45
C GLY A 13 3.02 -2.32 12.88
N ASN A 14 1.81 -1.77 12.93
CA ASN A 14 0.58 -2.57 13.02
C ASN A 14 0.16 -3.01 11.61
N THR A 15 -0.06 -4.31 11.39
CA THR A 15 -0.70 -4.80 10.15
C THR A 15 -2.19 -4.99 10.41
N HIS A 16 -3.01 -4.21 9.71
CA HIS A 16 -4.47 -4.37 9.74
C HIS A 16 -4.95 -4.94 8.40
N ILE A 17 -5.73 -6.01 8.44
CA ILE A 17 -6.48 -6.49 7.27
C ILE A 17 -7.83 -5.80 7.29
N ILE A 18 -8.14 -5.08 6.22
CA ILE A 18 -9.43 -4.39 6.07
C ILE A 18 -10.11 -4.78 4.77
N SER A 19 -11.43 -4.97 4.84
CA SER A 19 -12.28 -5.08 3.66
C SER A 19 -12.76 -3.68 3.25
N ILE A 20 -12.51 -3.36 1.99
CA ILE A 20 -12.95 -2.12 1.35
C ILE A 20 -13.92 -2.45 0.22
N ASP A 21 -14.83 -1.53 -0.05
CA ASP A 21 -15.70 -1.63 -1.20
C ASP A 21 -14.91 -1.32 -2.49
N ARG A 22 -15.22 -1.99 -3.61
CA ARG A 22 -14.54 -1.78 -4.89
C ARG A 22 -14.77 -0.37 -5.46
N GLY A 23 -15.87 0.30 -5.09
CA GLY A 23 -16.17 1.69 -5.43
C GLY A 23 -15.78 2.69 -4.34
N ILE A 24 -14.87 2.34 -3.42
CA ILE A 24 -14.44 3.27 -2.38
C ILE A 24 -13.65 4.44 -3.00
N GLY A 25 -14.00 5.67 -2.63
CA GLY A 25 -13.22 6.85 -2.98
C GLY A 25 -12.02 7.07 -2.06
N PHE A 26 -11.06 7.90 -2.51
CA PHE A 26 -9.82 8.21 -1.79
C PHE A 26 -10.07 8.77 -0.39
N LEU A 27 -10.97 9.74 -0.25
CA LEU A 27 -11.29 10.34 1.05
C LEU A 27 -11.87 9.31 2.03
N LYS A 28 -12.70 8.39 1.55
CA LYS A 28 -13.33 7.35 2.37
C LYS A 28 -12.33 6.28 2.78
N LEU A 29 -11.44 5.87 1.86
CA LEU A 29 -10.32 4.97 2.13
C LEU A 29 -9.39 5.58 3.19
N ARG A 30 -8.97 6.83 2.98
CA ARG A 30 -8.11 7.58 3.89
C ARG A 30 -8.75 7.76 5.27
N SER A 31 -10.05 8.08 5.34
CA SER A 31 -10.78 8.17 6.61
C SER A 31 -10.81 6.84 7.37
N LYS A 32 -11.05 5.71 6.68
CA LYS A 32 -10.98 4.37 7.30
C LYS A 32 -9.61 4.10 7.89
N ILE A 33 -8.54 4.42 7.16
CA ILE A 33 -7.16 4.19 7.61
C ILE A 33 -6.80 5.11 8.78
N SER A 34 -7.20 6.39 8.72
CA SER A 34 -7.00 7.33 9.82
C SER A 34 -7.66 6.87 11.13
N LYS A 35 -8.82 6.19 11.06
CA LYS A 35 -9.46 5.59 12.24
C LYS A 35 -8.69 4.41 12.82
N LEU A 36 -7.90 3.70 12.00
CA LEU A 36 -7.05 2.59 12.45
C LEU A 36 -5.72 3.09 13.01
N CYS A 37 -5.26 4.24 12.54
CA CYS A 37 -4.00 4.87 12.95
C CYS A 37 -4.26 6.30 13.48
N PRO A 38 -4.95 6.45 14.63
CA PRO A 38 -5.33 7.75 15.17
C PRO A 38 -4.12 8.65 15.53
N ASP A 39 -2.98 8.04 15.82
CA ASP A 39 -1.74 8.76 16.17
C ASP A 39 -1.07 9.45 14.97
N ILE A 40 -1.48 9.12 13.73
CA ILE A 40 -0.86 9.67 12.51
C ILE A 40 -1.72 10.81 11.96
N ARG A 41 -1.28 12.06 12.18
CA ARG A 41 -1.99 13.27 11.72
C ARG A 41 -1.87 13.52 10.22
N SER A 42 -0.68 13.31 9.66
CA SER A 42 -0.38 13.49 8.24
C SER A 42 0.25 12.22 7.69
N PHE A 43 -0.38 11.65 6.67
CA PHE A 43 0.10 10.45 6.02
C PHE A 43 -0.29 10.41 4.55
N PHE A 44 0.50 9.63 3.83
CA PHE A 44 0.28 9.25 2.45
C PHE A 44 0.09 7.74 2.36
N LEU A 45 -0.65 7.32 1.33
CA LEU A 45 -0.95 5.92 1.10
C LEU A 45 -0.18 5.44 -0.12
N LYS A 46 0.50 4.31 -0.01
CA LYS A 46 1.18 3.67 -1.13
C LYS A 46 0.72 2.22 -1.24
N TYR A 47 0.35 1.74 -2.41
CA TYR A 47 0.07 0.32 -2.61
C TYR A 47 1.21 -0.37 -3.34
N ARG A 48 1.44 -1.65 -3.03
CA ARG A 48 2.41 -2.49 -3.73
C ARG A 48 1.68 -3.46 -4.65
N LEU A 49 2.06 -3.44 -5.92
CA LEU A 49 1.74 -4.51 -6.86
C LEU A 49 2.75 -5.66 -6.69
N PRO A 50 2.30 -6.93 -6.77
CA PRO A 50 3.25 -8.03 -6.89
C PRO A 50 3.99 -7.89 -8.22
N GLU A 51 5.33 -7.85 -8.16
CA GLU A 51 6.18 -7.76 -9.34
C GLU A 51 5.91 -8.95 -10.27
N SER A 52 5.70 -8.66 -11.56
CA SER A 52 5.56 -9.68 -12.60
C SER A 52 6.90 -10.37 -12.93
N ASP A 53 8.04 -9.79 -12.54
CA ASP A 53 9.36 -10.30 -12.86
C ASP A 53 10.23 -10.51 -11.60
N PRO A 54 10.49 -11.77 -11.21
CA PRO A 54 11.35 -12.09 -10.05
C PRO A 54 12.85 -11.76 -10.26
N ILE A 55 13.22 -11.21 -11.41
CA ILE A 55 14.63 -10.98 -11.81
C ILE A 55 15.17 -9.63 -11.27
N HIS A 56 14.30 -8.67 -10.95
CA HIS A 56 14.69 -7.37 -10.40
C HIS A 56 14.25 -7.23 -8.93
N GLY A 57 14.71 -8.16 -8.08
CA GLY A 57 14.25 -8.41 -6.71
C GLY A 57 14.39 -7.30 -5.65
N ASP A 58 14.42 -6.03 -6.03
CA ASP A 58 14.39 -4.90 -5.09
C ASP A 58 13.56 -3.69 -5.58
N THR A 59 12.85 -3.78 -6.72
CA THR A 59 11.98 -2.67 -7.12
C THR A 59 10.65 -2.77 -6.40
N THR A 60 10.58 -2.19 -5.20
CA THR A 60 9.29 -1.97 -4.54
C THR A 60 8.46 -1.04 -5.43
N ASN A 61 7.67 -1.61 -6.34
CA ASN A 61 6.77 -0.87 -7.23
C ASN A 61 5.58 -0.35 -6.42
N LEU A 62 5.89 0.65 -5.59
CA LEU A 62 4.97 1.33 -4.71
C LEU A 62 4.33 2.47 -5.48
N VAL A 63 3.02 2.40 -5.65
CA VAL A 63 2.25 3.45 -6.30
C VAL A 63 1.59 4.30 -5.23
N LEU A 64 1.80 5.61 -5.31
CA LEU A 64 1.22 6.59 -4.40
C LEU A 64 -0.25 6.82 -4.75
N ILE A 65 -1.12 6.81 -3.73
CA ILE A 65 -2.54 7.11 -3.87
C ILE A 65 -2.75 8.57 -3.47
N THR A 66 -3.12 9.40 -4.43
CA THR A 66 -3.38 10.84 -4.23
C THR A 66 -4.79 11.26 -4.62
N SER A 67 -5.49 10.44 -5.39
CA SER A 67 -6.79 10.75 -6.00
C SER A 67 -7.71 9.53 -6.09
N ASP A 68 -8.98 9.75 -6.42
CA ASP A 68 -9.94 8.68 -6.70
C ASP A 68 -9.55 7.84 -7.92
N ASP A 69 -8.92 8.44 -8.94
CA ASP A 69 -8.35 7.73 -10.09
C ASP A 69 -7.27 6.73 -9.66
N ASP A 70 -6.38 7.11 -8.73
CA ASP A 70 -5.37 6.20 -8.19
C ASP A 70 -6.01 5.02 -7.43
N VAL A 71 -7.09 5.27 -6.69
CA VAL A 71 -7.84 4.20 -5.99
C VAL A 71 -8.53 3.28 -6.99
N ARG A 72 -9.09 3.83 -8.08
CA ARG A 72 -9.69 3.04 -9.14
C ARG A 72 -8.65 2.16 -9.83
N CYS A 73 -7.49 2.70 -10.16
CA CYS A 73 -6.35 1.93 -10.68
C CYS A 73 -5.96 0.82 -9.70
N MET A 74 -5.85 1.13 -8.42
CA MET A 74 -5.54 0.15 -7.37
C MET A 74 -6.52 -1.04 -7.36
N VAL A 75 -7.83 -0.78 -7.47
CA VAL A 75 -8.88 -1.80 -7.50
C VAL A 75 -8.87 -2.60 -8.80
N ASP A 76 -8.67 -1.93 -9.94
CA ASP A 76 -8.59 -2.55 -11.26
C ASP A 76 -7.42 -3.54 -11.36
N GLU A 77 -6.25 -3.15 -10.84
CA GLU A 77 -5.09 -4.04 -10.75
C GLU A 77 -5.36 -5.25 -9.86
N TYR A 78 -6.06 -5.06 -8.73
CA TYR A 78 -6.47 -6.18 -7.89
C TYR A 78 -7.45 -7.13 -8.60
N ASP A 79 -8.43 -6.59 -9.34
CA ASP A 79 -9.42 -7.39 -10.08
C ASP A 79 -8.76 -8.18 -11.22
N LYS A 80 -7.81 -7.58 -11.95
CA LYS A 80 -6.96 -8.28 -12.93
C LYS A 80 -6.25 -9.47 -12.29
N MET A 81 -5.60 -9.27 -11.14
CA MET A 81 -4.88 -10.34 -10.46
C MET A 81 -5.81 -11.47 -9.99
N ASP A 82 -6.98 -11.11 -9.47
CA ASP A 82 -8.03 -12.07 -9.10
C ASP A 82 -8.50 -12.87 -10.32
N PHE A 83 -8.71 -12.21 -11.45
CA PHE A 83 -9.06 -12.82 -12.73
C PHE A 83 -8.00 -13.79 -13.23
N TYR A 84 -6.71 -13.46 -13.09
CA TYR A 84 -5.59 -14.35 -13.45
C TYR A 84 -5.34 -15.48 -12.44
N GLY A 85 -6.19 -15.63 -11.41
CA GLY A 85 -6.02 -16.64 -10.36
C GLY A 85 -4.80 -16.41 -9.46
N GLN A 86 -4.18 -15.23 -9.57
CA GLN A 86 -3.10 -14.80 -8.70
C GLN A 86 -3.74 -14.27 -7.41
N GLN A 87 -4.16 -15.19 -6.52
CA GLN A 87 -4.76 -14.87 -5.22
C GLN A 87 -3.78 -14.14 -4.29
N THR A 88 -3.44 -12.91 -4.65
CA THR A 88 -2.45 -12.10 -3.98
C THR A 88 -3.18 -10.95 -3.32
N ARG A 89 -2.99 -10.82 -2.01
CA ARG A 89 -3.54 -9.68 -1.26
C ARG A 89 -2.76 -8.43 -1.65
N LEU A 90 -3.46 -7.43 -2.18
CA LEU A 90 -2.87 -6.12 -2.39
C LEU A 90 -2.43 -5.54 -1.03
N ARG A 91 -1.20 -5.03 -0.96
CA ARG A 91 -0.64 -4.46 0.27
C ARG A 91 -0.64 -2.95 0.17
N ILE A 92 -1.23 -2.30 1.15
CA ILE A 92 -1.21 -0.84 1.30
C ILE A 92 -0.31 -0.50 2.48
N PHE A 93 0.53 0.50 2.28
CA PHE A 93 1.46 1.06 3.23
C PHE A 93 1.02 2.48 3.56
N VAL A 94 1.01 2.78 4.86
CA VAL A 94 0.80 4.11 5.39
C VAL A 94 2.17 4.71 5.65
N CYS A 95 2.50 5.79 4.95
CA CYS A 95 3.74 6.53 5.15
C CYS A 95 3.39 7.84 5.86
N SER A 96 3.88 8.02 7.08
CA SER A 96 3.76 9.30 7.77
C SER A 96 4.60 10.35 7.06
N ASP A 97 4.05 11.55 6.91
CA ASP A 97 4.81 12.74 6.52
C ASP A 97 5.59 13.26 7.74
N ASN A 98 6.45 12.42 8.31
CA ASN A 98 7.39 12.90 9.32
C ASN A 98 8.61 13.40 8.55
N GLY A 99 8.55 14.67 8.15
CA GLY A 99 9.72 15.41 7.71
C GLY A 99 10.78 15.32 8.80
N LEU A 100 11.84 14.56 8.52
CA LEU A 100 13.15 14.71 9.11
C LEU A 100 14.08 15.18 8.02
#